data_AF-A0A1H3NVM9-F1
#
_entry.id   AF-A0A1H3NVM9-F1
#
_cell.length_a   1.000
_cell.length_b   1.000
_cell.length_c   1.000
_cell.angle_alpha   90.00
_cell.angle_beta   90.00
_cell.angle_gamma   90.00
#
_symmetry.space_group_name_H-M   'P 1'
#
loop_
_entity.id
_entity.type
_entity.pdbx_description
1 polymer ?
#
loop_
_entity_poly.entity_id
_entity_poly.type
_entity_poly.pdbx_seq_one_letter_code
_entity_poly.pdbx_strand_id
1 'polypeptide(L)'
;MSQAEKFAPIALTYAAQQAYLAIEQQPRNKAEKQLLEQARRYVQAHSHQDDLRDLAGAIRELMGDAYQVGCGSCHIWIKRTPADAGQLSPERLAVVADRLTTAYRDWFEPRLPSGPRRSIRTEQGLPVAGVAITTSTPTR
;
A
#
# COMPACT_ATOMS: atom_id res chain seq x y z
N MET A 1 26.20 32.72 -38.75
CA MET A 1 25.45 33.19 -37.56
C MET A 1 24.03 32.65 -37.68
N SER A 2 23.77 31.45 -37.15
CA SER A 2 22.40 30.92 -37.06
C SER A 2 22.26 30.27 -35.69
N GLN A 3 21.39 30.89 -34.91
CA GLN A 3 21.09 30.63 -33.51
C GLN A 3 20.66 29.17 -33.33
N ALA A 4 21.36 28.42 -32.48
CA ALA A 4 20.84 27.17 -31.96
C ALA A 4 19.69 27.53 -31.01
N GLU A 5 18.45 27.26 -31.44
CA GLU A 5 17.28 27.32 -30.57
C GLU A 5 17.52 26.40 -29.37
N LYS A 6 17.77 27.04 -28.24
CA LYS A 6 18.06 26.43 -26.96
C LYS A 6 16.75 25.80 -26.50
N PHE A 7 16.56 24.51 -26.77
CA PHE A 7 15.48 23.73 -26.18
C PHE A 7 15.63 23.81 -24.66
N ALA A 8 14.85 24.70 -24.04
CA ALA A 8 14.68 24.69 -22.60
C ALA A 8 14.02 23.35 -22.26
N PRO A 9 14.58 22.54 -21.34
CA PRO A 9 13.88 21.34 -20.90
C PRO A 9 12.57 21.81 -20.26
N ILE A 10 11.44 21.43 -20.86
CA ILE A 10 10.14 21.56 -20.23
C ILE A 10 10.25 20.67 -18.99
N ALA A 11 10.47 21.27 -17.83
CA ALA A 11 10.32 20.57 -16.57
C ALA A 11 8.87 20.10 -16.57
N LEU A 12 8.66 18.81 -16.80
CA LEU A 12 7.38 18.16 -16.55
C LEU A 12 7.18 18.29 -15.04
N THR A 13 6.52 19.37 -14.63
CA THR A 13 6.06 19.54 -13.26
C THR A 13 4.98 18.50 -13.04
N TYR A 14 5.39 17.36 -12.47
CA TYR A 14 4.44 16.38 -11.98
C TYR A 14 3.62 17.04 -10.85
N ALA A 15 2.33 16.72 -10.79
CA ALA A 15 1.51 17.13 -9.66
C ALA A 15 2.12 16.56 -8.38
N ALA A 16 2.09 17.32 -7.29
CA ALA A 16 2.67 16.92 -6.00
C ALA A 16 2.25 15.49 -5.65
N GLN A 17 3.24 14.60 -5.49
CA GLN A 17 3.01 13.18 -5.23
C GLN A 17 3.08 12.90 -3.73
N GLN A 18 2.25 11.96 -3.26
CA GLN A 18 2.31 11.50 -1.88
C GLN A 18 2.85 10.07 -1.82
N ALA A 19 4.16 9.94 -1.66
CA ALA A 19 4.84 8.66 -1.56
C ALA A 19 4.34 7.84 -0.36
N TYR A 20 4.03 6.57 -0.61
CA TYR A 20 3.80 5.56 0.43
C TYR A 20 4.39 4.22 -0.02
N LEU A 21 4.74 3.38 0.96
CA LEU A 21 5.21 2.03 0.74
C LEU A 21 4.12 1.03 1.16
N ALA A 22 3.70 0.18 0.24
CA ALA A 22 2.84 -0.96 0.49
C ALA A 22 3.67 -2.26 0.45
N ILE A 23 3.50 -3.10 1.47
CA ILE A 23 4.12 -4.42 1.53
C ILE A 23 3.10 -5.41 0.96
N GLU A 24 3.43 -6.10 -0.12
CA GLU A 24 2.48 -7.00 -0.79
C GLU A 24 2.64 -8.45 -0.35
N GLN A 25 3.86 -8.84 0.05
CA GLN A 25 4.16 -10.17 0.54
C GLN A 25 4.54 -10.19 2.01
N GLN A 26 4.24 -11.31 2.67
CA GLN A 26 4.68 -11.54 4.03
C GLN A 26 6.21 -11.50 4.13
N PRO A 27 6.78 -10.80 5.13
CA PRO A 27 8.20 -10.88 5.42
C PRO A 27 8.62 -12.30 5.84
N ARG A 28 9.75 -12.79 5.33
CA ARG A 28 10.28 -14.13 5.62
C ARG A 28 10.78 -14.30 7.03
N ASN A 29 11.36 -13.25 7.58
CA ASN A 29 11.98 -13.28 8.90
C ASN A 29 11.88 -11.89 9.55
N LYS A 30 12.31 -11.82 10.82
CA LYS A 30 12.27 -10.59 11.60
C LYS A 30 13.17 -9.49 11.01
N ALA A 31 14.29 -9.86 10.40
CA ALA A 31 15.22 -8.90 9.79
C ALA A 31 14.60 -8.23 8.55
N GLU A 32 14.00 -9.00 7.65
CA GLU A 32 13.27 -8.47 6.48
C GLU A 32 12.09 -7.60 6.93
N LYS A 33 11.37 -7.99 7.99
CA LYS A 33 10.31 -7.15 8.56
C LYS A 33 10.85 -5.79 9.04
N GLN A 34 11.93 -5.78 9.82
CA GLN A 34 12.55 -4.55 10.31
C GLN A 34 13.08 -3.67 9.18
N LEU A 35 13.65 -4.30 8.14
CA LEU A 35 14.14 -3.61 6.96
C LEU A 35 13.00 -2.93 6.19
N LEU A 36 11.88 -3.64 5.96
CA LEU A 36 10.70 -3.08 5.32
C LEU A 36 10.02 -1.98 6.15
N GLU A 37 10.04 -2.08 7.48
CA GLU A 37 9.59 -1.02 8.38
C GLU A 37 10.49 0.22 8.28
N GLN A 38 11.81 0.03 8.20
CA GLN A 38 12.76 1.12 8.00
C GLN A 38 12.54 1.80 6.64
N ALA A 39 12.33 1.04 5.57
CA ALA A 39 11.99 1.57 4.26
C ALA A 39 10.69 2.36 4.28
N ARG A 40 9.65 1.86 4.98
CA ARG A 40 8.40 2.59 5.16
C ARG A 40 8.62 3.93 5.87
N ARG A 41 9.39 3.94 6.96
CA ARG A 41 9.70 5.19 7.70
C ARG A 41 10.45 6.19 6.82
N TYR A 42 11.40 5.70 6.02
CA TYR A 42 12.13 6.55 5.08
C TYR A 42 11.18 7.18 4.05
N VAL A 43 10.30 6.40 3.42
CA VAL A 43 9.30 6.91 2.47
C VAL A 43 8.34 7.88 3.15
N GLN A 44 7.91 7.62 4.39
CA GLN A 44 7.03 8.54 5.12
C GLN A 44 7.70 9.89 5.40
N ALA A 45 8.99 9.88 5.76
CA ALA A 45 9.76 11.10 5.96
C ALA A 45 9.95 11.91 4.66
N HIS A 46 9.93 11.23 3.51
CA HIS A 46 10.02 11.82 2.18
C HIS A 46 8.70 11.68 1.42
N SER A 47 7.57 11.82 2.13
CA SER A 47 6.26 11.54 1.57
C SER A 47 5.86 12.54 0.49
N HIS A 48 6.34 13.78 0.54
CA HIS A 48 6.10 14.78 -0.49
C HIS A 48 7.28 14.78 -1.46
N GLN A 49 7.06 14.33 -2.70
CA GLN A 49 8.05 14.33 -3.76
C GLN A 49 7.48 14.99 -5.02
N ASP A 50 8.35 15.70 -5.74
CA ASP A 50 8.04 16.15 -7.10
C ASP A 50 8.11 14.96 -8.08
N ASP A 51 9.04 14.03 -7.86
CA ASP A 51 9.17 12.79 -8.62
C ASP A 51 9.50 11.60 -7.70
N LEU A 52 8.60 10.62 -7.62
CA LEU A 52 8.81 9.39 -6.85
C LEU A 52 10.07 8.63 -7.23
N ARG A 53 10.54 8.77 -8.48
CA ARG A 53 11.72 8.04 -8.98
C ARG A 53 12.99 8.47 -8.27
N ASP A 54 13.02 9.67 -7.70
CA ASP A 54 14.16 10.19 -6.94
C ASP A 54 14.40 9.37 -5.65
N LEU A 55 13.38 8.71 -5.12
CA LEU A 55 13.53 7.81 -3.97
C LEU A 55 14.20 6.48 -4.32
N ALA A 56 14.29 6.10 -5.61
CA ALA A 56 14.72 4.76 -6.01
C ALA A 56 16.16 4.44 -5.58
N GLY A 57 17.06 5.43 -5.67
CA GLY A 57 18.46 5.28 -5.24
C GLY A 57 18.55 5.01 -3.74
N ALA A 58 17.92 5.84 -2.92
CA ALA A 58 17.94 5.69 -1.47
C ALA A 58 17.26 4.39 -0.99
N ILE A 59 16.15 3.99 -1.63
CA ILE A 59 15.51 2.70 -1.33
C ILE A 59 16.41 1.53 -1.70
N ARG A 60 17.14 1.61 -2.81
CA ARG A 60 18.12 0.58 -3.20
C ARG A 60 19.26 0.47 -2.18
N GLU A 61 19.82 1.60 -1.76
CA GLU A 61 20.87 1.63 -0.73
C GLU A 61 20.37 1.07 0.60
N LEU A 62 19.16 1.42 1.01
CA LEU A 62 18.58 0.95 2.26
C LEU A 62 18.31 -0.55 2.25
N MET A 63 17.79 -1.09 1.15
CA MET A 63 17.45 -2.51 1.05
C MET A 63 18.70 -3.40 0.88
N GLY A 64 19.73 -2.90 0.20
CA GLY A 64 20.97 -3.65 -0.07
C GLY A 64 20.82 -4.73 -1.14
N ASP A 65 21.93 -5.44 -1.42
CA ASP A 65 22.05 -6.32 -2.60
C ASP A 65 21.23 -7.61 -2.54
N ALA A 66 20.71 -7.97 -1.37
CA ALA A 66 19.79 -9.10 -1.21
C ALA A 66 18.42 -8.86 -1.89
N TYR A 67 18.14 -7.62 -2.30
CA TYR A 67 16.91 -7.22 -2.95
C TYR A 67 17.18 -6.55 -4.28
N GLN A 68 16.32 -6.85 -5.24
CA GLN A 68 16.26 -6.13 -6.50
C GLN A 68 15.26 -4.98 -6.35
N VAL A 69 15.76 -3.76 -6.44
CA VAL A 69 14.94 -2.55 -6.48
C VAL A 69 14.95 -2.03 -7.90
N GLY A 70 13.78 -1.81 -8.47
CA GLY A 70 13.64 -1.23 -9.80
C GLY A 70 12.61 -0.12 -9.83
N CYS A 71 12.81 0.79 -10.77
CA CYS A 71 12.01 1.98 -10.94
C CYS A 71 11.22 1.87 -12.26
N GLY A 72 9.90 1.85 -12.16
CA GLY A 72 9.00 1.99 -13.31
C GLY A 72 8.76 3.47 -13.64
N SER A 73 7.79 3.74 -14.53
CA SER A 73 7.45 5.12 -14.90
C SER A 73 6.84 5.94 -13.76
N CYS A 74 6.16 5.31 -12.80
CA CYS A 74 5.42 5.99 -11.72
C CYS A 74 5.48 5.29 -10.35
N HIS A 75 6.29 4.22 -10.21
CA HIS A 75 6.40 3.47 -8.96
C HIS A 75 7.75 2.78 -8.87
N ILE A 76 8.17 2.48 -7.65
CA ILE A 76 9.37 1.69 -7.37
C ILE A 76 8.91 0.32 -6.86
N TRP A 77 9.42 -0.75 -7.45
CA TRP A 77 9.16 -2.11 -7.00
C TRP A 77 10.38 -2.69 -6.29
N ILE A 78 10.12 -3.51 -5.27
CA ILE A 78 11.13 -4.23 -4.51
C ILE A 78 10.84 -5.72 -4.67
N LYS A 79 11.85 -6.50 -5.01
CA LYS A 79 11.81 -7.96 -5.17
C LYS A 79 12.94 -8.60 -4.39
N ARG A 80 12.76 -9.85 -3.99
CA ARG A 80 13.87 -10.66 -3.47
C ARG A 80 14.73 -11.13 -4.64
N THR A 81 16.05 -11.13 -4.48
CA THR A 81 16.96 -11.66 -5.49
C THR A 81 16.72 -13.17 -5.68
N PRO A 82 16.85 -13.74 -6.90
CA PRO A 82 16.57 -15.16 -7.17
C PRO A 82 17.39 -16.18 -6.38
N ALA A 83 18.54 -15.81 -5.81
CA ALA A 83 19.25 -16.66 -4.84
C ALA A 83 18.37 -17.00 -3.63
N ASP A 84 17.49 -16.06 -3.26
CA ASP A 84 16.55 -16.17 -2.16
C ASP A 84 15.12 -16.45 -2.66
N ALA A 85 14.70 -15.94 -3.82
CA ALA A 85 13.40 -16.23 -4.42
C ALA A 85 13.44 -17.61 -5.09
N GLY A 86 13.12 -18.67 -4.33
CA GLY A 86 13.00 -20.02 -4.86
C GLY A 86 12.18 -20.08 -6.16
N GLN A 87 12.45 -21.08 -6.99
CA GLN A 87 12.11 -21.38 -8.40
C GLN A 87 10.97 -20.66 -9.18
N LEU A 88 10.08 -19.91 -8.53
CA LEU A 88 9.11 -19.01 -9.14
C LEU A 88 9.73 -17.61 -9.31
N SER A 89 9.52 -17.01 -10.48
CA SER A 89 9.92 -15.63 -10.80
C SER A 89 9.72 -14.70 -9.60
N PRO A 90 10.71 -13.86 -9.23
CA PRO A 90 10.64 -13.10 -8.00
C PRO A 90 9.41 -12.19 -8.01
N GLU A 91 8.41 -12.57 -7.22
CA GLU A 91 7.21 -11.78 -7.00
C GLU A 91 7.57 -10.49 -6.26
N ARG A 92 6.80 -9.43 -6.49
CA ARG A 92 7.02 -8.11 -5.87
C ARG A 92 6.75 -8.21 -4.36
N LEU A 93 7.77 -7.91 -3.56
CA LEU A 93 7.72 -7.91 -2.10
C LEU A 93 7.02 -6.65 -1.59
N ALA A 94 7.39 -5.51 -2.14
CA ALA A 94 6.85 -4.21 -1.77
C ALA A 94 6.85 -3.26 -2.96
N VAL A 95 6.03 -2.21 -2.88
CA VAL A 95 5.94 -1.16 -3.88
C VAL A 95 5.87 0.20 -3.21
N VAL A 96 6.65 1.16 -3.72
CA VAL A 96 6.52 2.59 -3.40
C VAL A 96 5.76 3.23 -4.54
N ALA A 97 4.68 3.91 -4.22
CA ALA A 97 3.81 4.53 -5.21
C ALA A 97 3.21 5.83 -4.68
N ASP A 98 2.50 6.53 -5.54
CA ASP A 98 1.77 7.75 -5.17
C ASP A 98 0.40 7.37 -4.61
N ARG A 99 0.12 7.81 -3.38
CA ARG A 99 -1.12 7.53 -2.66
C ARG A 99 -2.33 8.23 -3.28
N LEU A 100 -2.11 9.32 -4.02
CA LEU A 100 -3.19 10.08 -4.64
C LEU A 100 -3.73 9.40 -5.90
N THR A 101 -2.89 8.60 -6.58
CA THR A 101 -3.25 7.89 -7.82
C THR A 101 -3.34 6.38 -7.66
N THR A 102 -2.79 5.82 -6.58
CA THR A 102 -2.77 4.37 -6.35
C THR A 102 -3.14 4.02 -4.91
N ALA A 103 -3.72 2.83 -4.73
CA ALA A 103 -4.02 2.25 -3.43
C ALA A 103 -3.69 0.75 -3.44
N TYR A 104 -2.39 0.44 -3.38
CA TYR A 104 -1.89 -0.92 -3.18
C TYR A 104 -2.23 -1.38 -1.76
N ARG A 105 -2.70 -2.62 -1.66
CA ARG A 105 -3.09 -3.20 -0.37
C ARG A 105 -1.85 -3.62 0.41
N ASP A 106 -1.85 -3.29 1.69
CA ASP A 106 -0.80 -3.73 2.59
C ASP A 106 -1.06 -5.17 3.06
N TRP A 107 0.01 -5.94 3.24
CA TRP A 107 -0.05 -7.28 3.81
C TRP A 107 -0.53 -7.24 5.27
N PHE A 108 -0.18 -6.17 5.99
CA PHE A 108 -0.58 -5.98 7.39
C PHE A 108 -2.01 -5.45 7.54
N GLU A 109 -2.67 -5.03 6.46
CA GLU A 109 -4.05 -4.58 6.53
C GLU A 109 -4.99 -5.75 6.84
N PRO A 110 -5.92 -5.59 7.81
CA PRO A 110 -6.93 -6.59 8.08
C PRO A 110 -7.72 -6.89 6.81
N ARG A 111 -7.79 -8.18 6.45
CA ARG A 111 -8.71 -8.61 5.39
C ARG A 111 -10.13 -8.42 5.94
N LEU A 112 -10.81 -7.38 5.50
CA LEU A 112 -12.24 -7.26 5.76
C LEU A 112 -12.90 -8.53 5.21
N PRO A 113 -13.67 -9.27 6.03
CA PRO A 113 -14.38 -10.43 5.53
C PRO A 113 -15.33 -9.93 4.45
N SER A 114 -15.08 -10.34 3.20
CA SER A 114 -16.00 -10.20 2.08
C SER A 114 -17.16 -11.18 2.24
N GLY A 115 -17.82 -11.13 3.40
CA GLY A 115 -19.10 -11.77 3.65
C GLY A 115 -20.23 -10.88 3.14
N PRO A 116 -21.39 -11.44 2.78
CA PRO A 116 -22.54 -10.64 2.40
C PRO A 116 -22.85 -9.65 3.52
N ARG A 117 -22.90 -8.36 3.16
CA ARG A 117 -23.32 -7.27 4.04
C ARG A 117 -24.68 -7.65 4.61
N ARG A 118 -24.74 -8.09 5.88
CA ARG A 118 -26.02 -8.23 6.57
C ARG A 118 -26.60 -6.82 6.59
N SER A 119 -27.63 -6.59 5.79
CA SER A 119 -28.43 -5.39 5.89
C SER A 119 -28.86 -5.29 7.35
N ILE A 120 -28.41 -4.25 8.04
CA ILE A 120 -28.98 -3.89 9.32
C ILE A 120 -30.36 -3.36 8.96
N ARG A 121 -31.33 -4.26 8.83
CA ARG A 121 -32.72 -3.88 8.76
C ARG A 121 -33.08 -3.48 10.19
N THR A 122 -32.95 -2.20 10.47
CA THR A 122 -33.48 -1.56 11.67
C THR A 122 -35.01 -1.54 11.52
N GLU A 123 -35.65 -2.69 11.55
CA GLU A 123 -37.11 -2.78 11.69
C GLU A 123 -37.48 -2.74 13.17
N GLN A 124 -37.16 -1.60 13.79
CA GLN A 124 -38.06 -1.02 14.77
C GLN A 124 -39.16 -0.33 13.96
N GLY A 125 -40.28 -1.03 13.77
CA GLY A 125 -41.39 -0.54 12.97
C GLY A 125 -42.65 -1.40 13.09
N LEU A 126 -43.44 -1.05 14.11
CA LEU A 126 -44.88 -1.28 14.31
C LEU A 126 -45.34 -2.60 14.97
N PRO A 127 -46.16 -2.53 16.04
CA PRO A 127 -46.78 -3.70 16.64
C PRO A 127 -47.79 -4.32 15.68
N VAL A 128 -47.65 -5.62 15.41
CA VAL A 128 -48.72 -6.43 14.82
C VAL A 128 -49.84 -6.55 15.86
N ALA A 129 -51.03 -6.05 15.51
CA ALA A 129 -52.23 -6.27 16.32
C ALA A 129 -52.54 -7.78 16.36
N GLY A 130 -52.61 -8.35 17.56
CA GLY A 130 -53.24 -9.68 17.77
C GLY A 130 -52.41 -10.78 18.43
N VAL A 131 -51.25 -10.51 19.04
CA VAL A 131 -50.51 -11.55 19.80
C VAL A 131 -50.47 -11.21 21.29
N ALA A 132 -51.15 -12.03 22.08
CA ALA A 132 -51.22 -11.93 23.53
C ALA A 132 -49.82 -12.11 24.15
N ILE A 133 -49.40 -11.12 24.93
CA ILE A 133 -48.14 -11.15 25.69
C ILE A 133 -48.44 -11.86 27.01
N THR A 134 -48.14 -13.16 27.12
CA THR A 134 -48.05 -13.81 28.43
C THR A 134 -46.73 -13.41 29.06
N THR A 135 -46.77 -12.49 30.01
CA THR A 135 -45.63 -12.11 30.85
C THR A 135 -45.38 -13.22 31.87
N SER A 136 -44.27 -13.96 31.71
CA SER A 136 -43.71 -14.79 32.78
C SER A 136 -42.60 -14.01 33.49
N THR A 137 -42.88 -13.62 34.72
CA THR A 137 -41.97 -13.01 35.71
C THR A 137 -40.80 -13.96 36.03
N PRO A 138 -39.55 -13.49 36.05
CA PRO A 138 -38.48 -14.21 36.74
C PRO A 138 -38.30 -13.64 38.15
N THR A 139 -38.60 -14.48 39.14
CA THR A 139 -38.10 -14.35 40.52
C THR A 139 -36.64 -14.76 40.55
N ARG A 140 -35.75 -13.89 41.03
CA ARG A 140 -34.78 -14.23 42.08
C ARG A 140 -34.17 -12.98 42.71
#